data_AF-A0A5P9XT29-F1
#
_entry.id   AF-A0A5P9XT29-F1
#
_cell.length_a   1.000
_cell.length_b   1.000
_cell.length_c   1.000
_cell.angle_alpha   90.00
_cell.angle_beta   90.00
_cell.angle_gamma   90.00
#
_symmetry.space_group_name_H-M   'P 1'
#
loop_
_entity.id
_entity.type
_entity.pdbx_description
1 polymer ?
#
loop_
_entity_poly.entity_id
_entity_poly.type
_entity_poly.pdbx_seq_one_letter_code
_entity_poly.pdbx_strand_id
1 'polypeptide(L)'
;MTEPSHRQGYRIGEVASAAGVHVETVRYYEREGLIVQPKKPYLGSRRYPEETIARIRFIKHAQKLGFTLKEARELLLLQSDKTQACDAVLHQAKIKQSAVLAKIQALRRLEIVLARLIQDCQQEYPNQHHACPILECLEADDASMDHLLADAGER
;
A
#
# COMPACT_ATOMS: atom_id res chain seq x y z
N MET A 1 23.27 -26.98 -22.91
CA MET A 1 24.37 -26.43 -22.09
C MET A 1 24.42 -24.94 -22.38
N THR A 2 23.75 -24.12 -21.56
CA THR A 2 23.64 -22.67 -21.77
C THR A 2 24.47 -22.00 -20.69
N GLU A 3 25.55 -21.34 -21.08
CA GLU A 3 26.47 -20.62 -20.18
C GLU A 3 25.74 -19.43 -19.53
N PRO A 4 25.87 -19.21 -18.20
CA PRO A 4 25.35 -18.00 -17.59
C PRO A 4 26.41 -16.89 -17.71
N SER A 5 26.26 -16.06 -18.74
CA SER A 5 26.96 -14.78 -18.84
C SER A 5 26.34 -13.78 -17.86
N HIS A 6 26.87 -13.64 -16.64
CA HIS A 6 26.74 -12.42 -15.83
C HIS A 6 27.89 -12.30 -14.81
N ARG A 7 29.07 -11.91 -15.32
CA ARG A 7 30.19 -11.43 -14.51
C ARG A 7 29.90 -9.96 -14.19
N GLN A 8 29.84 -9.63 -12.89
CA GLN A 8 29.58 -8.32 -12.26
C GLN A 8 28.11 -7.97 -11.99
N GLY A 9 27.68 -8.15 -10.73
CA GLY A 9 26.38 -7.70 -10.23
C GLY A 9 26.21 -6.17 -10.26
N TYR A 10 25.01 -5.71 -9.93
CA TYR A 10 24.60 -4.31 -10.02
C TYR A 10 24.98 -3.52 -8.76
N ARG A 11 25.32 -2.25 -8.90
CA ARG A 11 25.42 -1.28 -7.79
C ARG A 11 24.01 -0.91 -7.33
N ILE A 12 23.89 -0.42 -6.10
CA ILE A 12 22.59 -0.04 -5.53
C ILE A 12 21.82 0.98 -6.40
N GLY A 13 22.53 1.93 -7.03
CA GLY A 13 21.93 2.90 -7.95
C GLY A 13 21.41 2.25 -9.24
N GLU A 14 22.13 1.27 -9.78
CA GLU A 14 21.73 0.52 -10.98
C GLU A 14 20.52 -0.37 -10.67
N VAL A 15 20.50 -1.03 -9.50
CA VAL A 15 19.35 -1.79 -9.01
C VAL A 15 18.12 -0.89 -8.88
N ALA A 16 18.28 0.26 -8.23
CA ALA A 16 17.20 1.22 -8.02
C ALA A 16 16.63 1.70 -9.36
N SER A 17 17.50 2.10 -10.29
CA SER A 17 17.11 2.52 -11.64
C SER A 17 16.39 1.39 -12.40
N ALA A 18 16.96 0.18 -12.43
CA ALA A 18 16.39 -0.96 -13.14
C ALA A 18 15.04 -1.40 -12.55
N ALA A 19 14.86 -1.32 -11.23
CA ALA A 19 13.59 -1.63 -10.57
C ALA A 19 12.59 -0.45 -10.60
N GLY A 20 13.02 0.74 -11.03
CA GLY A 20 12.23 1.96 -11.04
C GLY A 20 11.82 2.42 -9.65
N VAL A 21 12.75 2.39 -8.69
CA VAL A 21 12.57 2.86 -7.31
C VAL A 21 13.71 3.80 -6.92
N HIS A 22 13.55 4.53 -5.82
CA HIS A 22 14.66 5.31 -5.27
C HIS A 22 15.66 4.40 -4.56
N VAL A 23 16.92 4.84 -4.48
CA VAL A 23 17.97 4.14 -3.72
C VAL A 23 17.56 3.94 -2.26
N GLU A 24 16.86 4.92 -1.66
CA GLU A 24 16.36 4.79 -0.29
C GLU A 24 15.30 3.69 -0.15
N THR A 25 14.49 3.43 -1.18
CA THR A 25 13.56 2.29 -1.19
C THR A 25 14.31 0.96 -1.16
N VAL A 26 15.42 0.86 -1.90
CA VAL A 26 16.29 -0.34 -1.87
C VAL A 26 16.85 -0.54 -0.47
N ARG A 27 17.42 0.52 0.14
CA ARG A 27 17.94 0.48 1.52
C ARG A 27 16.86 0.14 2.55
N TYR A 28 15.67 0.67 2.36
CA TYR A 28 14.52 0.37 3.20
C TYR A 28 14.16 -1.12 3.13
N TYR A 29 14.06 -1.69 1.93
CA TYR A 29 13.82 -3.13 1.78
C TYR A 29 14.96 -4.00 2.34
N GLU A 30 16.21 -3.53 2.37
CA GLU A 30 17.30 -4.21 3.08
C GLU A 30 17.08 -4.21 4.60
N ARG A 31 16.72 -3.06 5.18
CA ARG A 31 16.46 -2.93 6.63
C ARG A 31 15.30 -3.78 7.08
N GLU A 32 14.25 -3.82 6.27
CA GLU A 32 13.11 -4.72 6.50
C GLU A 32 13.49 -6.19 6.24
N GLY A 33 14.66 -6.51 5.67
CA GLY A 33 15.04 -7.88 5.35
C GLY A 33 14.20 -8.50 4.22
N LEU A 34 13.62 -7.67 3.36
CA LEU A 34 12.89 -8.10 2.17
C LEU A 34 13.84 -8.46 1.04
N ILE A 35 15.01 -7.84 0.97
CA ILE A 35 16.08 -8.18 0.02
C ILE A 35 17.36 -8.49 0.78
N VAL A 36 18.17 -9.40 0.26
CA VAL A 36 19.46 -9.77 0.87
C VAL A 36 20.44 -8.63 0.65
N GLN A 37 21.00 -8.11 1.73
CA GLN A 37 22.08 -7.14 1.68
C GLN A 37 23.41 -7.86 1.36
N PRO A 38 24.06 -7.57 0.22
CA PRO A 38 25.33 -8.20 -0.13
C PRO A 38 26.43 -7.82 0.86
N LYS A 39 27.36 -8.74 1.11
CA LYS A 39 28.57 -8.45 1.90
C LYS A 39 29.32 -7.27 1.30
N LYS A 40 29.79 -6.36 2.15
CA LYS A 40 30.61 -5.24 1.70
C LYS A 40 32.00 -5.78 1.32
N PRO A 41 32.46 -5.64 0.06
CA PRO A 41 33.80 -6.07 -0.33
C PRO A 41 34.88 -5.19 0.34
N TYR A 42 36.09 -5.74 0.47
CA TYR A 42 37.25 -5.07 1.09
C TYR A 42 37.59 -3.74 0.40
N LEU A 43 37.46 -3.71 -0.93
CA LEU A 43 37.55 -2.50 -1.75
C LEU A 43 36.34 -2.44 -2.69
N GLY A 44 35.71 -1.26 -2.79
CA GLY A 44 34.59 -1.01 -3.70
C GLY A 44 33.21 -1.03 -3.05
N SER A 45 32.18 -1.19 -3.89
CA SER A 45 30.77 -1.08 -3.48
C SER A 45 30.08 -2.45 -3.51
N ARG A 46 29.00 -2.60 -2.74
CA ARG A 46 28.12 -3.78 -2.80
C ARG A 46 27.67 -4.05 -4.24
N ARG A 47 27.50 -5.34 -4.54
CA ARG A 47 27.08 -5.86 -5.83
C ARG A 47 25.88 -6.77 -5.61
N TYR A 48 24.76 -6.41 -6.21
CA TYR A 48 23.49 -7.12 -6.10
C TYR A 48 23.32 -8.04 -7.32
N PRO A 49 22.82 -9.25 -7.12
CA PRO A 49 22.50 -10.13 -8.23
C PRO A 49 21.19 -9.67 -8.91
N GLU A 50 20.97 -10.05 -10.17
CA GLU A 50 19.83 -9.59 -10.98
C GLU A 50 18.47 -9.93 -10.36
N GLU A 51 18.39 -11.05 -9.64
CA GLU A 51 17.21 -11.52 -8.93
C GLU A 51 16.72 -10.48 -7.91
N THR A 52 17.61 -9.64 -7.39
CA THR A 52 17.25 -8.51 -6.51
C THR A 52 16.32 -7.53 -7.23
N ILE A 53 16.55 -7.26 -8.51
CA ILE A 53 15.74 -6.35 -9.32
C ILE A 53 14.34 -6.94 -9.49
N ALA A 54 14.24 -8.22 -9.85
CA ALA A 54 12.96 -8.92 -9.97
C ALA A 54 12.17 -8.91 -8.65
N ARG A 55 12.86 -9.15 -7.53
CA ARG A 55 12.29 -9.13 -6.19
C ARG A 55 11.77 -7.76 -5.77
N ILE A 56 12.51 -6.69 -6.06
CA ILE A 56 12.06 -5.30 -5.79
C ILE A 56 10.82 -4.98 -6.63
N ARG A 57 10.80 -5.34 -7.92
CA ARG A 57 9.62 -5.15 -8.78
C ARG A 57 8.39 -5.89 -8.24
N PHE A 58 8.58 -7.12 -7.75
CA PHE A 58 7.51 -7.88 -7.12
C PHE A 58 6.92 -7.15 -5.90
N ILE A 59 7.78 -6.71 -4.96
CA ILE A 59 7.34 -5.97 -3.76
C ILE A 59 6.60 -4.69 -4.16
N LYS A 60 7.15 -3.93 -5.11
CA LYS A 60 6.55 -2.71 -5.64
C LYS A 60 5.15 -2.97 -6.22
N HIS A 61 4.97 -4.03 -6.99
CA HIS A 61 3.67 -4.39 -7.57
C HIS A 61 2.68 -4.84 -6.49
N ALA A 62 3.12 -5.62 -5.51
CA ALA A 62 2.29 -5.99 -4.37
C ALA A 62 1.81 -4.74 -3.60
N GLN A 63 2.70 -3.78 -3.31
CA GLN A 63 2.32 -2.53 -2.66
C GLN A 63 1.31 -1.71 -3.48
N LYS A 64 1.46 -1.66 -4.81
CA LYS A 64 0.49 -1.00 -5.70
C LYS A 64 -0.91 -1.62 -5.63
N LEU A 65 -1.01 -2.91 -5.33
CA LEU A 65 -2.28 -3.62 -5.15
C LEU A 65 -2.82 -3.53 -3.72
N GLY A 66 -2.19 -2.73 -2.85
CA GLY A 66 -2.62 -2.54 -1.46
C GLY A 66 -2.12 -3.59 -0.49
N PHE A 67 -1.19 -4.47 -0.90
CA PHE A 67 -0.50 -5.35 0.04
C PHE A 67 0.50 -4.54 0.88
N THR A 68 0.48 -4.82 2.17
CA THR A 68 1.50 -4.38 3.11
C THR A 68 2.83 -5.07 2.81
N LEU A 69 3.92 -4.53 3.36
CA LEU A 69 5.24 -5.15 3.21
C LEU A 69 5.32 -6.54 3.85
N LYS A 70 4.56 -6.76 4.92
CA LYS A 70 4.44 -8.08 5.56
C LYS A 70 3.79 -9.08 4.62
N GLU A 71 2.65 -8.74 4.04
CA GLU A 71 1.98 -9.62 3.06
C GLU A 71 2.85 -9.83 1.81
N ALA A 72 3.53 -8.79 1.31
CA ALA A 72 4.46 -8.92 0.19
C ALA A 72 5.61 -9.91 0.48
N ARG A 73 6.10 -9.96 1.74
CA ARG A 73 7.07 -10.98 2.17
C ARG A 73 6.48 -12.37 2.12
N GLU A 74 5.28 -12.56 2.64
CA GLU A 74 4.60 -13.86 2.66
C GLU A 74 4.38 -14.36 1.23
N LEU A 75 3.97 -13.48 0.32
CA LEU A 75 3.83 -13.79 -1.11
C LEU A 75 5.17 -14.16 -1.77
N LEU A 76 6.28 -13.51 -1.39
CA LEU A 76 7.63 -13.88 -1.86
C LEU A 76 8.07 -15.27 -1.38
N LEU A 77 7.68 -15.67 -0.18
CA LEU A 77 7.99 -17.02 0.32
C LEU A 77 7.23 -18.07 -0.48
N LEU A 78 5.94 -17.82 -0.76
CA LEU A 78 5.09 -18.70 -1.56
C LEU A 78 5.61 -18.87 -2.99
N GLN A 79 6.16 -17.82 -3.61
CA GLN A 79 6.74 -17.89 -4.96
C GLN A 79 7.84 -18.96 -5.12
N SER A 80 8.53 -19.31 -4.03
CA SER A 80 9.62 -20.29 -4.04
C SER A 80 9.13 -21.73 -4.33
N ASP A 81 7.85 -22.02 -4.09
CA ASP A 81 7.24 -23.34 -4.27
C ASP A 81 6.10 -23.29 -5.30
N LYS A 82 6.48 -23.39 -6.58
CA LYS A 82 5.57 -23.12 -7.73
C LYS A 82 4.33 -24.00 -7.79
N THR A 83 4.34 -25.17 -7.17
CA THR A 83 3.23 -26.14 -7.24
C THR A 83 2.16 -25.94 -6.15
N GLN A 84 2.53 -25.41 -4.98
CA GLN A 84 1.60 -25.11 -3.89
C GLN A 84 1.30 -23.60 -3.73
N ALA A 85 2.02 -22.74 -4.46
CA ALA A 85 1.87 -21.29 -4.38
C ALA A 85 0.51 -20.76 -4.82
N CYS A 86 -0.13 -21.40 -5.82
CA CYS A 86 -1.28 -20.79 -6.51
C CYS A 86 -2.48 -20.59 -5.56
N ASP A 87 -2.85 -21.63 -4.81
CA ASP A 87 -4.01 -21.57 -3.91
C ASP A 87 -3.77 -20.62 -2.73
N ALA A 88 -2.56 -20.63 -2.15
CA ALA A 88 -2.20 -19.74 -1.06
C ALA A 88 -2.15 -18.26 -1.51
N VAL A 89 -1.58 -17.97 -2.69
CA VAL A 89 -1.57 -16.63 -3.27
C VAL A 89 -3.00 -16.17 -3.61
N LEU A 90 -3.83 -17.05 -4.17
CA LEU A 90 -5.24 -16.75 -4.47
C LEU A 90 -6.01 -16.41 -3.19
N HIS A 91 -5.80 -17.16 -2.11
CA HIS A 91 -6.42 -16.89 -0.81
C HIS A 91 -6.03 -15.51 -0.27
N GLN A 92 -4.74 -15.17 -0.30
CA GLN A 92 -4.26 -13.84 0.11
C GLN A 92 -4.85 -12.72 -0.75
N ALA A 93 -4.96 -12.93 -2.07
CA ALA A 93 -5.59 -11.98 -2.97
C ALA A 93 -7.08 -11.76 -2.64
N LYS A 94 -7.83 -12.82 -2.31
CA LYS A 94 -9.24 -12.71 -1.89
C LYS A 94 -9.41 -11.94 -0.58
N ILE A 95 -8.54 -12.17 0.41
CA ILE A 95 -8.52 -11.38 1.65
C ILE A 95 -8.24 -9.90 1.35
N LYS A 96 -7.26 -9.63 0.48
CA LYS A 96 -6.96 -8.25 0.11
C LYS A 96 -8.13 -7.59 -0.61
N GLN A 97 -8.79 -8.30 -1.52
CA GLN A 97 -9.96 -7.83 -2.22
C GLN A 97 -11.11 -7.48 -1.25
N SER A 98 -11.40 -8.33 -0.28
CA SER A 98 -12.45 -8.05 0.71
C SER A 98 -12.12 -6.83 1.57
N ALA A 99 -10.86 -6.67 1.99
CA ALA A 99 -10.41 -5.49 2.73
C ALA A 99 -10.53 -4.20 1.89
N VAL A 100 -10.21 -4.25 0.59
CA VAL A 100 -10.38 -3.12 -0.32
C VAL A 100 -11.86 -2.77 -0.48
N LEU A 101 -12.74 -3.76 -0.66
CA LEU A 101 -14.19 -3.53 -0.76
C LEU A 101 -14.76 -2.92 0.52
N ALA A 102 -14.35 -3.40 1.69
CA ALA A 102 -14.75 -2.81 2.96
C ALA A 102 -14.29 -1.35 3.09
N LYS A 103 -13.05 -1.04 2.65
CA LYS A 103 -12.55 0.35 2.66
C LYS A 103 -13.32 1.24 1.69
N ILE A 104 -13.68 0.74 0.50
CA ILE A 104 -14.52 1.47 -0.47
C ILE A 104 -15.89 1.79 0.16
N GLN A 105 -16.53 0.83 0.82
CA GLN A 105 -17.81 1.07 1.48
C GLN A 105 -17.70 2.12 2.60
N ALA A 106 -16.66 2.04 3.43
CA ALA A 106 -16.41 3.04 4.46
C ALA A 106 -16.17 4.45 3.87
N LEU A 107 -15.38 4.55 2.80
CA LEU A 107 -15.12 5.82 2.11
C LEU A 107 -16.38 6.41 1.47
N ARG A 108 -17.29 5.57 0.94
CA ARG A 108 -18.58 6.02 0.40
C ARG A 108 -19.47 6.58 1.51
N ARG A 109 -19.54 5.96 2.68
CA ARG A 109 -20.31 6.50 3.81
C ARG A 109 -19.78 7.88 4.24
N LEU A 110 -18.46 8.02 4.34
CA LEU A 110 -17.82 9.29 4.63
C LEU A 110 -18.15 10.37 3.58
N GLU A 111 -18.12 9.99 2.31
CA GLU A 111 -18.45 10.90 1.21
C GLU A 111 -19.90 11.38 1.26
N ILE A 112 -20.87 10.48 1.53
CA ILE A 112 -22.28 10.82 1.70
C ILE A 112 -22.48 11.80 2.87
N VAL A 113 -21.85 11.54 4.02
CA VAL A 113 -21.95 12.43 5.19
C VAL A 113 -21.36 13.81 4.88
N LEU A 114 -20.17 13.87 4.29
CA LEU A 114 -19.55 15.14 3.89
C LEU A 114 -20.41 15.91 2.89
N ALA A 115 -21.00 15.22 1.90
CA ALA A 115 -21.88 15.85 0.92
C ALA A 115 -23.12 16.46 1.59
N ARG A 116 -23.72 15.77 2.57
CA ARG A 116 -24.85 16.29 3.34
C ARG A 116 -24.48 17.54 4.15
N LEU A 117 -23.36 17.49 4.88
CA LEU A 117 -22.89 18.63 5.68
C LEU A 117 -22.57 19.86 4.81
N ILE A 118 -22.02 19.65 3.61
CA ILE A 118 -21.80 20.72 2.62
C ILE A 118 -23.14 21.30 2.15
N GLN A 119 -24.11 20.44 1.82
CA GLN A 119 -25.43 20.87 1.36
C GLN A 119 -26.15 21.69 2.44
N ASP A 120 -26.20 21.21 3.67
CA ASP A 120 -26.87 21.87 4.79
C ASP A 120 -26.27 23.27 5.04
N CYS A 121 -24.94 23.36 5.07
CA CYS A 121 -24.22 24.63 5.18
C CYS A 121 -24.52 25.62 4.03
N GLN A 122 -24.65 25.13 2.79
CA GLN A 122 -24.99 25.97 1.64
C GLN A 122 -26.43 26.48 1.65
N GLN A 123 -27.38 25.71 2.19
CA GLN A 123 -28.79 26.10 2.24
C GLN A 123 -29.09 27.14 3.34
N GLU A 124 -28.35 27.10 4.45
CA GLU A 124 -28.54 28.03 5.58
C GLU A 124 -27.87 29.39 5.37
N TYR A 125 -26.94 29.51 4.41
CA TYR A 125 -26.26 30.75 4.04
C TYR A 125 -26.97 31.51 2.91
N PRO A 126 -28.06 32.23 3.25
CA PRO A 126 -28.09 33.66 2.92
C PRO A 126 -28.33 34.58 4.13
N ASN A 127 -28.51 34.06 5.35
CA ASN A 127 -28.80 34.87 6.54
C ASN A 127 -27.64 34.80 7.56
N GLN A 128 -26.91 35.91 7.69
CA GLN A 128 -25.60 36.08 8.35
C GLN A 128 -25.54 35.83 9.89
N HIS A 129 -26.41 34.99 10.47
CA HIS A 129 -26.51 34.80 11.92
C HIS A 129 -26.78 33.36 12.40
N HIS A 130 -26.41 32.33 11.65
CA HIS A 130 -26.56 30.94 12.09
C HIS A 130 -25.20 30.23 12.26
N ALA A 131 -25.13 29.36 13.28
CA ALA A 131 -23.99 28.50 13.56
C ALA A 131 -23.74 27.56 12.38
N CYS A 132 -22.47 27.21 12.13
CA CYS A 132 -22.09 26.39 10.98
C CYS A 132 -22.36 24.91 11.27
N PRO A 133 -23.24 24.22 10.51
CA PRO A 133 -23.57 22.81 10.75
C PRO A 133 -22.35 21.88 10.70
N ILE A 134 -21.35 22.25 9.87
CA ILE A 134 -20.09 21.50 9.77
C ILE A 134 -19.32 21.58 11.09
N LEU A 135 -19.20 22.78 11.69
CA LEU A 135 -18.48 22.96 12.95
C LEU A 135 -19.22 22.28 14.10
N GLU A 136 -20.54 22.42 14.17
CA GLU A 136 -21.37 21.74 15.17
C GLU A 136 -21.19 20.21 15.11
N CYS A 137 -21.15 19.65 13.90
CA CYS A 137 -20.93 18.22 13.71
C CYS A 137 -19.52 17.77 14.16
N LEU A 138 -18.48 18.59 13.93
CA LEU A 138 -17.11 18.28 14.35
C LEU A 138 -16.88 18.45 15.86
N GLU A 139 -17.67 19.29 16.52
CA GLU A 139 -17.66 19.48 17.98
C GLU A 139 -18.53 18.44 18.72
N ALA A 140 -19.35 17.68 17.99
CA ALA A 140 -20.14 16.59 18.54
C ALA A 140 -19.26 15.45 19.09
N ASP A 141 -19.81 14.67 20.00
CA ASP A 141 -19.11 13.52 20.57
C ASP A 141 -18.95 12.36 19.57
N ASP A 142 -17.99 11.47 19.84
CA ASP A 142 -17.67 10.34 18.97
C ASP A 142 -18.90 9.45 18.71
N ALA A 143 -19.82 9.34 19.68
CA ALA A 143 -21.05 8.56 19.55
C ALA A 143 -22.03 9.17 18.52
N SER A 144 -22.18 10.49 18.51
CA SER A 144 -23.02 11.19 17.53
C SER A 144 -22.43 11.10 16.13
N MET A 145 -21.10 11.17 16.02
CA MET A 145 -20.39 11.02 14.74
C MET A 145 -20.53 9.59 14.18
N ASP A 146 -20.37 8.57 15.01
CA ASP A 146 -20.52 7.17 14.61
C ASP A 146 -21.94 6.85 14.13
N HIS A 147 -22.97 7.43 14.78
CA HIS A 147 -24.36 7.27 14.35
C HIS A 147 -24.61 7.90 12.97
N LEU A 148 -24.11 9.12 12.74
CA LEU A 148 -24.21 9.81 11.45
C LEU A 148 -23.55 9.02 10.31
N LEU A 149 -22.41 8.39 10.60
CA LEU A 149 -21.70 7.53 9.64
C LEU A 149 -22.39 6.18 9.40
N ALA A 150 -23.15 5.67 10.37
CA ALA A 150 -23.94 4.45 10.22
C ALA A 150 -25.19 4.68 9.33
N ASP A 151 -25.90 5.79 9.54
CA ASP A 151 -27.13 6.15 8.82
C ASP A 151 -26.91 6.39 7.32
N ALA A 152 -25.69 6.81 6.93
CA ALA A 152 -25.31 7.01 5.54
C ALA A 152 -25.22 5.71 4.71
N GLY A 153 -25.39 4.54 5.33
CA GLY A 153 -25.25 3.22 4.68
C GLY A 153 -26.53 2.55 4.20
N GLU A 154 -27.73 3.11 4.46
CA GLU A 154 -29.02 2.42 4.25
C GLU A 154 -29.86 2.92 3.05
N ARG A 155 -29.30 3.74 2.15
CA ARG A 155 -30.03 4.26 0.97
C ARG A 155 -29.38 3.88 -0.35
#